data_AF-A0A818YUM4-F1
#
_entry.id   AF-A0A818YUM4-F1
#
_cell.length_a   1.000
_cell.length_b   1.000
_cell.length_c   1.000
_cell.angle_alpha   90.00
_cell.angle_beta   90.00
_cell.angle_gamma   90.00
#
_symmetry.space_group_name_H-M   'P 1'
#
loop_
_entity.id
_entity.type
_entity.pdbx_description
1 polymer ?
#
loop_
_entity_poly.entity_id
_entity_poly.type
_entity_poly.pdbx_seq_one_letter_code
_entity_poly.pdbx_strand_id
1 'polypeptide(L)'
;MIPITIEDIRQIAIQMHQLRNITLEKTLWLTFFKSGTGILNSEQPTYKLWPPLLKTIIRRALQQSNIDLEVTDMLCYSVAYSHLRRLEVWFLSHEENLSNKTKFIPNFELNIKPWLDNFIQQHIRPLESDYEYKIALIGYDYEDERLAYDIEQQSHVLTASQVRPVLFILMRDIP
;
A
#
# COMPACT_ATOMS: atom_id res chain seq x y z
N MET A 1 40.67 -5.38 -16.62
CA MET A 1 39.21 -5.57 -16.58
C MET A 1 38.96 -6.77 -15.69
N ILE A 2 38.32 -6.60 -14.53
CA ILE A 2 38.05 -7.71 -13.61
C ILE A 2 36.92 -8.53 -14.22
N PRO A 3 37.06 -9.85 -14.40
CA PRO A 3 36.00 -10.68 -14.94
C PRO A 3 34.81 -10.69 -13.99
N ILE A 4 33.61 -10.49 -14.53
CA ILE A 4 32.36 -10.59 -13.76
C ILE A 4 32.18 -12.04 -13.35
N THR A 5 32.01 -12.27 -12.05
CA THR A 5 31.78 -13.60 -11.52
C THR A 5 30.28 -13.92 -11.46
N ILE A 6 29.95 -15.21 -11.39
CA ILE A 6 28.57 -15.66 -11.13
C ILE A 6 28.04 -15.09 -9.81
N GLU A 7 28.92 -14.94 -8.81
CA GLU A 7 28.56 -14.37 -7.52
C GLU A 7 28.16 -12.89 -7.64
N ASP A 8 28.83 -12.12 -8.50
CA ASP A 8 28.45 -10.72 -8.74
C ASP A 8 27.03 -10.62 -9.32
N ILE A 9 26.72 -11.47 -10.31
CA ILE A 9 25.38 -11.54 -10.92
C ILE A 9 24.34 -11.96 -9.87
N ARG A 10 24.67 -12.93 -8.99
CA ARG A 10 23.78 -13.36 -7.91
C ARG A 10 23.49 -12.23 -6.94
N GLN A 11 24.51 -11.48 -6.52
CA GLN A 11 24.34 -10.35 -5.60
C GLN A 11 23.50 -9.24 -6.24
N ILE A 12 23.69 -8.95 -7.53
CA ILE A 12 22.86 -8.00 -8.27
C ILE A 12 21.40 -8.48 -8.31
N ALA A 13 21.16 -9.76 -8.60
CA ALA A 13 19.81 -10.33 -8.62
C ALA A 13 19.11 -10.21 -7.26
N ILE A 14 19.83 -10.46 -6.16
CA ILE A 14 19.32 -10.30 -4.79
C ILE A 14 18.94 -8.84 -4.53
N GLN A 15 19.79 -7.88 -4.90
CA GLN A 15 19.52 -6.45 -4.72
C GLN A 15 18.30 -5.99 -5.55
N MET A 16 18.21 -6.41 -6.81
CA MET A 16 17.05 -6.11 -7.66
C MET A 16 15.76 -6.71 -7.09
N HIS A 17 15.80 -7.94 -6.57
CA HIS A 17 14.66 -8.57 -5.92
C HIS A 17 14.24 -7.83 -4.65
N GLN A 18 15.21 -7.45 -3.81
CA GLN A 18 14.96 -6.65 -2.59
C GLN A 18 14.33 -5.29 -2.93
N LEU A 19 14.83 -4.59 -3.95
CA LEU A 19 14.26 -3.32 -4.41
C LEU A 19 12.80 -3.48 -4.85
N ARG A 20 12.48 -4.54 -5.59
CA ARG A 20 11.08 -4.78 -5.97
C ARG A 20 10.20 -5.10 -4.77
N ASN A 21 10.66 -5.93 -3.83
CA ASN A 21 9.91 -6.19 -2.59
C ASN A 21 9.64 -4.90 -1.80
N ILE A 22 10.67 -4.06 -1.61
CA ILE A 22 10.53 -2.77 -0.93
C ILE A 22 9.55 -1.87 -1.68
N THR A 23 9.61 -1.84 -3.02
CA THR A 23 8.70 -1.03 -3.84
C THR A 23 7.25 -1.47 -3.67
N LEU A 24 6.99 -2.78 -3.74
CA LEU A 24 5.65 -3.34 -3.50
C LEU A 24 5.15 -2.98 -2.09
N GLU A 25 6.00 -3.14 -1.08
CA GLU A 25 5.65 -2.83 0.31
C GLU A 25 5.39 -1.34 0.50
N LYS A 26 6.20 -0.46 -0.10
CA LYS A 26 5.96 0.99 -0.12
C LYS A 26 4.61 1.32 -0.72
N THR A 27 4.23 0.71 -1.85
CA THR A 27 2.92 0.93 -2.47
C THR A 27 1.79 0.56 -1.52
N LEU A 28 1.83 -0.62 -0.91
CA LEU A 28 0.81 -1.05 0.05
C LEU A 28 0.70 -0.09 1.25
N TRP A 29 1.83 0.27 1.86
CA TRP A 29 1.83 1.16 3.02
C TRP A 29 1.46 2.60 2.69
N LEU A 30 1.76 3.06 1.48
CA LEU A 30 1.32 4.36 1.00
C LEU A 30 -0.20 4.36 0.82
N THR A 31 -0.78 3.27 0.32
CA THR A 31 -2.24 3.11 0.24
C THR A 31 -2.89 3.17 1.63
N PHE A 32 -2.33 2.46 2.63
CA PHE A 32 -2.80 2.59 4.02
C PHE A 32 -2.75 4.04 4.51
N PHE A 33 -1.62 4.71 4.30
CA PHE A 33 -1.42 6.08 4.74
C PHE A 33 -2.37 7.06 4.06
N LYS A 34 -2.54 6.95 2.73
CA LYS A 34 -3.45 7.80 1.95
C LYS A 34 -4.91 7.62 2.37
N SER A 35 -5.34 6.37 2.57
CA SER A 35 -6.68 6.06 3.09
C SER A 35 -6.91 6.71 4.46
N GLY A 36 -5.97 6.54 5.38
CA GLY A 36 -6.08 7.09 6.74
C GLY A 36 -5.97 8.61 6.83
N THR A 37 -5.36 9.25 5.83
CA THR A 37 -5.23 10.72 5.75
C THR A 37 -6.29 11.36 4.85
N GLY A 38 -7.13 10.55 4.19
CA GLY A 38 -8.25 11.00 3.37
C GLY A 38 -7.86 11.51 1.98
N ILE A 39 -6.74 11.02 1.45
CA ILE A 39 -6.18 11.41 0.14
C ILE A 39 -6.00 10.19 -0.78
N LEU A 40 -6.86 9.17 -0.61
CA LEU A 40 -6.75 7.94 -1.41
C LEU A 40 -7.02 8.20 -2.90
N ASN A 41 -8.07 8.98 -3.20
CA ASN A 41 -8.57 9.22 -4.55
C ASN A 41 -8.50 10.69 -5.01
N SER A 42 -8.10 11.63 -4.15
CA SER A 42 -7.96 13.04 -4.51
C SER A 42 -6.81 13.71 -3.75
N GLU A 43 -6.27 14.77 -4.32
CA GLU A 43 -5.26 15.63 -3.67
C GLU A 43 -5.87 16.50 -2.55
N GLN A 44 -7.19 16.42 -2.33
CA GLN A 44 -7.89 17.16 -1.29
C GLN A 44 -8.29 16.23 -0.14
N PRO A 45 -8.17 16.66 1.12
CA PRO A 45 -8.59 15.84 2.26
C PRO A 45 -10.10 15.59 2.20
N THR A 46 -10.48 14.32 2.15
CA THR A 46 -11.87 13.86 2.20
C THR A 46 -12.07 12.98 3.45
N TYR A 47 -12.90 11.94 3.35
CA TYR A 47 -13.14 10.98 4.42
C TYR A 47 -11.85 10.23 4.78
N LYS A 48 -11.57 10.10 6.09
CA LYS A 48 -10.39 9.39 6.62
C LYS A 48 -10.80 8.01 7.07
N LEU A 49 -10.13 7.00 6.53
CA LEU A 49 -10.35 5.61 6.94
C LEU A 49 -9.03 4.88 7.12
N TRP A 50 -8.74 4.46 8.34
CA TRP A 50 -7.70 3.47 8.58
C TRP A 50 -8.24 2.06 8.33
N PRO A 51 -7.66 1.29 7.39
CA PRO A 51 -8.20 -0.02 7.05
C PRO A 51 -8.19 -0.99 8.24
N PRO A 52 -9.19 -1.89 8.36
CA PRO A 52 -9.30 -2.83 9.47
C PRO A 52 -8.05 -3.69 9.67
N LEU A 53 -7.36 -4.03 8.58
CA LEU A 53 -6.11 -4.78 8.59
C LEU A 53 -5.03 -4.05 9.40
N LEU A 54 -4.83 -2.75 9.18
CA LEU A 54 -3.84 -1.95 9.93
C LEU A 54 -4.22 -1.84 11.41
N LYS A 55 -5.51 -1.55 11.69
CA LYS A 55 -6.03 -1.50 13.06
C LYS A 55 -5.78 -2.82 13.80
N THR A 56 -5.96 -3.95 13.12
CA THR A 56 -5.70 -5.29 13.67
C THR A 56 -4.22 -5.53 13.98
N ILE A 57 -3.32 -5.11 13.08
CA ILE A 57 -1.87 -5.21 13.29
C ILE A 57 -1.46 -4.42 14.53
N ILE A 58 -1.96 -3.19 14.68
CA ILE A 58 -1.63 -2.30 15.80
C ILE A 58 -2.19 -2.84 17.12
N ARG A 59 -3.46 -3.27 17.14
CA ARG A 59 -4.07 -3.87 18.34
C ARG A 59 -3.33 -5.12 18.81
N ARG A 60 -2.90 -5.98 17.87
CA ARG A 60 -2.08 -7.16 18.19
C ARG A 60 -0.73 -6.76 18.77
N ALA A 61 -0.04 -5.78 18.18
CA ALA A 61 1.25 -5.30 18.66
C ALA A 61 1.18 -4.71 20.08
N LEU A 62 0.05 -4.07 20.43
CA LEU A 62 -0.15 -3.43 21.73
C LEU A 62 -0.76 -4.35 22.80
N GLN A 63 -1.17 -5.58 22.44
CA GLN A 63 -1.86 -6.52 23.34
C GLN A 63 -3.08 -5.93 24.06
N GLN A 64 -3.74 -4.93 23.45
CA GLN A 64 -4.85 -4.20 24.05
C GLN A 64 -6.09 -4.29 23.16
N SER A 65 -7.21 -4.72 23.74
CA SER A 65 -8.50 -4.84 23.06
C SER A 65 -9.31 -3.55 23.04
N ASN A 66 -9.13 -2.66 24.02
CA ASN A 66 -9.87 -1.41 24.17
C ASN A 66 -8.91 -0.21 24.15
N ILE A 67 -8.60 0.29 22.96
CA ILE A 67 -7.90 1.57 22.76
C ILE A 67 -8.92 2.56 22.19
N ASP A 68 -8.91 3.78 22.72
CA ASP A 68 -9.71 4.90 22.22
C ASP A 68 -9.49 5.16 20.71
N LEU A 69 -10.51 5.66 20.02
CA LEU A 69 -10.49 5.95 18.58
C LEU A 69 -9.46 7.02 18.22
N GLU A 70 -9.36 8.12 18.97
CA GLU A 70 -8.38 9.19 18.69
C GLU A 70 -6.94 8.70 18.88
N VAL A 71 -6.71 7.90 19.93
CA VAL A 71 -5.42 7.26 20.18
C VAL A 71 -5.09 6.26 19.07
N THR A 72 -6.09 5.52 18.59
CA THR A 72 -5.94 4.56 17.48
C THR A 72 -5.52 5.27 16.19
N ASP A 73 -6.10 6.43 15.88
CA ASP A 73 -5.76 7.21 14.68
C ASP A 73 -4.33 7.75 14.73
N MET A 74 -3.92 8.33 15.87
CA MET A 74 -2.54 8.80 16.05
C MET A 74 -1.52 7.65 15.94
N LEU A 75 -1.86 6.49 16.50
CA LEU A 75 -1.04 5.28 16.40
C LEU A 75 -0.97 4.78 14.96
N CYS A 76 -2.10 4.70 14.24
CA CYS A 76 -2.11 4.30 12.83
C CYS A 76 -1.23 5.22 11.98
N TYR A 77 -1.37 6.53 12.17
CA TYR A 77 -0.55 7.52 11.48
C TYR A 77 0.94 7.32 11.77
N SER A 78 1.33 7.27 13.04
CA SER A 78 2.73 7.17 13.44
C SER A 78 3.38 5.86 12.96
N VAL A 79 2.65 4.74 13.00
CA VAL A 79 3.11 3.44 12.52
C VAL A 79 3.29 3.45 11.00
N ALA A 80 2.28 3.89 10.26
CA ALA A 80 2.34 3.94 8.80
C ALA A 80 3.46 4.88 8.32
N TYR A 81 3.56 6.08 8.90
CA TYR A 81 4.60 7.04 8.57
C TYR A 81 6.00 6.53 8.89
N SER A 82 6.20 5.96 10.09
CA SER A 82 7.50 5.42 10.49
C SER A 82 7.92 4.23 9.65
N HIS A 83 6.97 3.38 9.24
CA HIS A 83 7.24 2.27 8.35
C HIS A 83 7.63 2.75 6.94
N LEU A 84 6.88 3.68 6.36
CA LEU A 84 7.22 4.32 5.07
C LEU A 84 8.61 4.95 5.09
N ARG A 85 8.96 5.67 6.16
CA ARG A 85 10.29 6.27 6.31
C ARG A 85 11.40 5.22 6.35
N ARG A 86 11.19 4.09 7.04
CA ARG A 86 12.17 2.98 7.06
C ARG A 86 12.35 2.36 5.68
N LEU A 87 11.25 2.12 4.97
CA LEU A 87 11.30 1.61 3.60
C LEU A 87 12.02 2.57 2.65
N GLU A 88 11.85 3.88 2.81
CA GLU A 88 12.58 4.88 2.02
C GLU A 88 14.10 4.77 2.22
N VAL A 89 14.55 4.71 3.47
CA VAL A 89 15.97 4.54 3.79
C VAL A 89 16.52 3.24 3.19
N TRP A 90 15.78 2.14 3.31
CA TRP A 90 16.18 0.87 2.73
C TRP A 90 16.22 0.91 1.20
N PHE A 91 15.23 1.52 0.57
CA PHE A 91 15.16 1.68 -0.88
C PHE A 91 16.43 2.39 -1.39
N LEU A 92 16.73 3.57 -0.85
CA LEU A 92 17.88 4.38 -1.27
C LEU A 92 19.20 3.62 -1.06
N SER A 93 19.34 2.89 0.05
CA SER A 93 20.53 2.08 0.31
C SER A 93 20.71 0.94 -0.70
N HIS A 94 19.63 0.23 -1.06
CA HIS A 94 19.72 -0.85 -2.04
C HIS A 94 19.92 -0.32 -3.47
N GLU A 95 19.34 0.84 -3.79
CA GLU A 95 19.52 1.51 -5.08
C GLU A 95 20.97 1.96 -5.27
N GLU A 96 21.56 2.58 -4.24
CA GLU A 96 22.97 2.95 -4.24
C GLU A 96 23.89 1.73 -4.37
N ASN A 97 23.61 0.66 -3.62
CA ASN A 97 24.37 -0.60 -3.70
C ASN A 97 24.29 -1.24 -5.09
N LEU A 98 23.11 -1.26 -5.70
CA LEU A 98 22.90 -1.79 -7.04
C LEU A 98 23.67 -0.96 -8.07
N SER A 99 23.51 0.37 -8.04
CA SER A 99 24.22 1.31 -8.91
C SER A 99 25.74 1.14 -8.81
N ASN A 100 26.27 1.00 -7.60
CA ASN A 100 27.69 0.77 -7.37
C ASN A 100 28.20 -0.55 -7.96
N LYS A 101 27.36 -1.60 -7.99
CA LYS A 101 27.70 -2.91 -8.57
C LYS A 101 27.57 -2.94 -10.09
N THR A 102 26.60 -2.22 -10.66
CA THR A 102 26.26 -2.31 -12.09
C THR A 102 27.03 -1.32 -12.94
N LYS A 103 27.45 -0.16 -12.39
CA LYS A 103 28.12 0.92 -13.15
C LYS A 103 29.40 0.52 -13.88
N PHE A 104 30.04 -0.56 -13.46
CA PHE A 104 31.28 -1.07 -14.07
C PHE A 104 31.05 -2.28 -14.98
N ILE A 105 29.81 -2.74 -15.14
CA ILE A 105 29.46 -3.87 -15.98
C ILE A 105 29.07 -3.34 -17.37
N PRO A 106 29.87 -3.61 -18.42
CA PRO A 106 29.56 -3.13 -19.76
C PRO A 106 28.24 -3.72 -20.25
N ASN A 107 27.40 -2.87 -20.85
CA ASN A 107 26.10 -3.25 -21.41
C ASN A 107 25.16 -3.94 -20.42
N PHE A 108 25.31 -3.69 -19.11
CA PHE A 108 24.45 -4.27 -18.06
C PHE A 108 22.96 -4.04 -18.37
N GLU A 109 22.59 -2.78 -18.61
CA GLU A 109 21.21 -2.35 -18.87
C GLU A 109 20.59 -3.02 -20.10
N LEU A 110 21.40 -3.30 -21.13
CA LEU A 110 20.91 -3.86 -22.39
C LEU A 110 20.84 -5.39 -22.37
N ASN A 111 21.80 -6.05 -21.72
CA ASN A 111 22.00 -7.50 -21.88
C ASN A 111 21.67 -8.31 -20.63
N ILE A 112 22.01 -7.81 -19.44
CA ILE A 112 21.92 -8.59 -18.19
C ILE A 112 20.64 -8.22 -17.44
N LYS A 113 20.36 -6.93 -17.33
CA LYS A 113 19.20 -6.41 -16.60
C LYS A 113 17.88 -6.99 -17.11
N PRO A 114 17.58 -7.05 -18.42
CA PRO A 114 16.29 -7.59 -18.89
C PRO A 114 16.11 -9.07 -18.53
N TRP A 115 17.18 -9.85 -18.57
CA TRP A 115 17.16 -11.26 -18.18
C TRP A 115 16.90 -11.43 -16.67
N LEU A 116 17.61 -10.67 -15.83
CA LEU A 116 17.37 -10.64 -14.39
C LEU A 116 15.97 -10.13 -14.06
N ASP A 117 15.49 -9.09 -14.73
CA ASP A 117 14.16 -8.54 -14.53
C ASP A 117 13.06 -9.55 -14.81
N ASN A 118 13.20 -10.36 -15.86
CA ASN A 118 12.26 -11.43 -16.18
C ASN A 118 12.32 -12.56 -15.13
N PHE A 119 13.52 -13.00 -14.77
CA PHE A 119 13.71 -14.01 -13.72
C PHE A 119 13.05 -13.56 -12.40
N ILE A 120 13.38 -12.36 -11.93
CA ILE A 120 12.83 -11.80 -10.69
C ILE A 120 11.31 -11.65 -10.79
N GLN A 121 10.78 -11.24 -11.96
CA GLN A 121 9.33 -11.07 -12.13
C GLN A 121 8.57 -12.38 -11.90
N GLN A 122 9.10 -13.49 -12.41
CA GLN A 122 8.46 -14.80 -12.25
C GLN A 122 8.40 -15.23 -10.78
N HIS A 123 9.38 -14.83 -9.98
CA HIS A 123 9.46 -15.18 -8.57
C HIS A 123 8.68 -14.24 -7.64
N ILE A 124 8.56 -12.95 -8.01
CA ILE A 124 7.87 -11.97 -7.17
C ILE A 124 6.36 -11.92 -7.41
N ARG A 125 5.89 -12.42 -8.56
CA ARG A 125 4.48 -12.35 -8.97
C ARG A 125 3.47 -12.80 -7.90
N PRO A 126 3.68 -13.89 -7.14
CA PRO A 126 2.75 -14.27 -6.08
C PRO A 126 2.61 -13.19 -4.98
N LEU A 127 3.71 -12.54 -4.62
CA LEU A 127 3.72 -11.46 -3.64
C LEU A 127 3.04 -10.20 -4.19
N GLU A 128 3.33 -9.86 -5.45
CA GLU A 128 2.70 -8.75 -6.16
C GLU A 128 1.17 -8.92 -6.19
N SER A 129 0.67 -10.10 -6.58
CA SER A 129 -0.76 -10.37 -6.60
C SER A 129 -1.41 -10.33 -5.21
N ASP A 130 -0.72 -10.77 -4.15
CA ASP A 130 -1.21 -10.62 -2.77
C ASP A 130 -1.33 -9.14 -2.35
N TYR A 131 -0.38 -8.31 -2.76
CA TYR A 131 -0.41 -6.88 -2.45
C TYR A 131 -1.45 -6.13 -3.29
N GLU A 132 -1.58 -6.45 -4.57
CA GLU A 132 -2.64 -5.94 -5.45
C GLU A 132 -4.03 -6.23 -4.84
N TYR A 133 -4.24 -7.48 -4.39
CA TYR A 133 -5.47 -7.88 -3.73
C TYR A 133 -5.74 -7.06 -2.46
N LYS A 134 -4.73 -6.90 -1.59
CA LYS A 134 -4.86 -6.08 -0.36
C LYS A 134 -5.16 -4.62 -0.67
N ILE A 135 -4.52 -4.05 -1.69
CA ILE A 135 -4.76 -2.67 -2.13
C ILE A 135 -6.19 -2.53 -2.65
N ALA A 136 -6.68 -3.48 -3.44
CA ALA A 136 -8.05 -3.48 -3.94
C ALA A 136 -9.07 -3.54 -2.79
N LEU A 137 -8.85 -4.38 -1.78
CA LEU A 137 -9.70 -4.43 -0.58
C LEU A 137 -9.72 -3.09 0.16
N ILE A 138 -8.57 -2.45 0.34
CA ILE A 138 -8.51 -1.12 0.98
C ILE A 138 -9.32 -0.10 0.18
N GLY A 139 -9.19 -0.11 -1.15
CA GLY A 139 -9.95 0.78 -2.03
C GLY A 139 -11.46 0.54 -1.93
N TYR A 140 -11.88 -0.72 -1.86
CA TYR A 140 -13.28 -1.09 -1.68
C TYR A 140 -13.82 -0.61 -0.32
N ASP A 141 -13.13 -0.96 0.78
CA ASP A 141 -13.52 -0.54 2.14
C ASP A 141 -13.62 0.98 2.25
N TYR A 142 -12.71 1.70 1.59
CA TYR A 142 -12.71 3.16 1.55
C TYR A 142 -13.92 3.72 0.84
N GLU A 143 -14.25 3.21 -0.35
CA GLU A 143 -15.40 3.70 -1.12
C GLU A 143 -16.73 3.39 -0.44
N ASP A 144 -16.87 2.22 0.18
CA ASP A 144 -18.08 1.83 0.92
C ASP A 144 -18.35 2.80 2.08
N GLU A 145 -17.34 3.06 2.91
CA GLU A 145 -17.42 3.99 4.05
C GLU A 145 -17.59 5.44 3.60
N ARG A 146 -16.92 5.86 2.52
CA ARG A 146 -17.10 7.21 1.94
C ARG A 146 -18.54 7.40 1.49
N LEU A 147 -19.13 6.43 0.80
CA LEU A 147 -20.52 6.49 0.35
C LEU A 147 -21.48 6.52 1.54
N ALA A 148 -21.25 5.73 2.58
CA ALA A 148 -22.04 5.77 3.80
C ALA A 148 -22.02 7.17 4.45
N TYR A 149 -20.83 7.77 4.58
CA TYR A 149 -20.65 9.13 5.09
C TYR A 149 -21.38 10.18 4.23
N ASP A 150 -21.27 10.10 2.90
CA ASP A 150 -21.95 11.02 1.99
C ASP A 150 -23.48 10.92 2.08
N ILE A 151 -24.02 9.70 2.23
CA ILE A 151 -25.45 9.46 2.44
C ILE A 151 -25.90 10.04 3.79
N GLU A 152 -25.13 9.86 4.86
CA GLU A 152 -25.44 10.42 6.18
C GLU A 152 -25.48 11.96 6.14
N GLN A 153 -24.48 12.59 5.54
CA GLN A 153 -24.42 14.05 5.36
C GLN A 153 -25.61 14.57 4.55
N GLN A 154 -26.04 13.86 3.50
CA GLN A 154 -27.21 14.21 2.71
C GLN A 154 -28.53 13.94 3.46
N SER A 155 -28.58 12.92 4.30
CA SER A 155 -29.76 12.59 5.11
C SER A 155 -30.02 13.62 6.22
N HIS A 156 -28.99 14.32 6.71
CA HIS A 156 -29.17 15.49 7.58
C HIS A 156 -29.79 16.70 6.87
N VAL A 157 -29.81 16.72 5.53
CA VAL A 157 -30.49 17.74 4.72
C VAL A 157 -31.95 17.34 4.40
N LEU A 158 -32.30 16.06 4.54
CA LEU A 158 -33.64 15.53 4.26
C LEU A 158 -34.33 15.11 5.56
N THR A 159 -35.32 15.89 6.00
CA THR A 159 -36.15 15.51 7.17
C THR A 159 -36.68 14.07 7.05
N ALA A 160 -36.78 13.38 8.19
CA ALA A 160 -37.10 11.94 8.31
C ALA A 160 -38.38 11.48 7.58
N SER A 161 -39.22 12.39 7.08
CA SER A 161 -40.37 12.12 6.23
C SER A 161 -40.02 11.78 4.76
N GLN A 162 -38.79 12.03 4.31
CA GLN A 162 -38.37 11.87 2.90
C GLN A 162 -37.42 10.69 2.66
N VAL A 163 -36.81 10.11 3.70
CA VAL A 163 -35.75 9.09 3.57
C VAL A 163 -36.31 7.65 3.46
N ARG A 164 -37.45 7.36 4.12
CA ARG A 164 -38.05 6.00 4.09
C ARG A 164 -38.47 5.49 2.71
N PRO A 165 -38.97 6.31 1.77
CA PRO A 165 -39.31 5.83 0.43
C PRO A 165 -38.07 5.50 -0.43
N VAL A 166 -36.93 6.19 -0.23
CA VAL A 166 -35.76 6.08 -1.13
C VAL A 166 -34.94 4.82 -0.84
N LEU A 167 -34.73 4.50 0.45
CA LEU A 167 -34.05 3.25 0.85
C LEU A 167 -34.83 1.99 0.46
N PHE A 168 -36.16 2.07 0.42
CA PHE A 168 -37.02 0.94 0.02
C PHE A 168 -37.02 0.71 -1.50
N ILE A 169 -36.66 1.72 -2.29
CA ILE A 169 -36.55 1.61 -3.76
C ILE A 169 -35.15 1.10 -4.14
N LEU A 170 -34.08 1.59 -3.51
CA LEU A 170 -32.71 1.18 -3.83
C LEU A 170 -32.38 -0.28 -3.43
N MET A 171 -33.05 -0.84 -2.42
CA MET A 171 -32.86 -2.24 -2.01
C MET A 171 -33.78 -3.24 -2.73
N ARG A 172 -34.67 -2.77 -3.62
CA ARG A 172 -35.63 -3.66 -4.32
C ARG A 172 -35.09 -4.24 -5.63
N ASP A 173 -34.05 -3.62 -6.19
CA ASP A 173 -33.51 -3.95 -7.52
C ASP A 173 -32.06 -4.46 -7.48
N ILE A 174 -31.62 -5.01 -6.34
CA ILE A 174 -30.37 -5.79 -6.29
C ILE A 174 -30.74 -7.25 -6.58
N PRO A 175 -30.35 -7.81 -7.75
CA PRO A 175 -30.60 -9.21 -8.09
C PRO A 175 -29.79 -10.20 -7.24
#